data_AF-R7RYR9-F1
#
_entry.id   AF-R7RYR9-F1
#
_cell.length_a   1.000
_cell.length_b   1.000
_cell.length_c   1.000
_cell.angle_alpha   90.00
_cell.angle_beta   90.00
_cell.angle_gamma   90.00
#
_symmetry.space_group_name_H-M   'P 1'
#
loop_
_entity.id
_entity.type
_entity.pdbx_description
1 polymer ?
#
loop_
_entity_poly.entity_id
_entity_poly.type
_entity_poly.pdbx_seq_one_letter_code
_entity_poly.pdbx_strand_id
1 'polypeptide(L)'
;MQPISPDICQSIITLTLNPNNPANTTLLDENGNRIYSICTTFDEKEVPTTTVYDEIGKRVADWRWKEPRLDAQMLRFERTGFGKVQERAPASRWLRKNIVPFKTTVLFHDLQGREFKWKNNNPGLYLQLVSTSNTGTPIARFVPPTRARDGPNLSNNRNLFNIGTESKPNEGLFTVYSSSPPSSYDDGCTTGCGIVLPQLLKYSPSQPDMPTPPTPDRIVSAKPPPFTTPAKLVLNEGADIMDEVIVSWALLEIAKRKKEEDDAKRIGSGMIC
;
A
#
# COMPACT_ATOMS: atom_id res chain seq x y z
N MET A 1 -31.76 37.81 -10.09
CA MET A 1 -30.29 37.68 -10.03
C MET A 1 -29.96 36.41 -9.27
N GLN A 2 -29.49 35.37 -9.94
CA GLN A 2 -29.01 34.16 -9.25
C GLN A 2 -27.53 34.37 -8.91
N PRO A 3 -27.09 34.06 -7.67
CA PRO A 3 -25.69 34.15 -7.32
C PRO A 3 -24.91 33.09 -8.10
N ILE A 4 -23.85 33.54 -8.77
CA ILE A 4 -22.88 32.70 -9.45
C ILE A 4 -22.21 31.87 -8.35
N SER A 5 -22.47 30.57 -8.30
CA SER A 5 -21.79 29.67 -7.37
C SER A 5 -20.31 29.66 -7.76
N PRO A 6 -19.38 30.00 -6.86
CA PRO A 6 -17.96 29.85 -7.18
C PRO A 6 -17.72 28.37 -7.50
N ASP A 7 -17.26 28.09 -8.73
CA ASP A 7 -16.72 26.78 -9.08
C ASP A 7 -15.49 26.55 -8.19
N ILE A 8 -15.70 25.85 -7.08
CA ILE A 8 -14.63 25.37 -6.23
C ILE A 8 -13.96 24.28 -7.06
N CYS A 9 -12.84 24.60 -7.72
CA CYS A 9 -12.04 23.62 -8.44
C CYS A 9 -11.59 22.53 -7.45
N GLN A 10 -12.26 21.39 -7.49
CA GLN A 10 -11.90 20.21 -6.70
C GLN A 10 -10.53 19.72 -7.17
N SER A 11 -9.53 19.76 -6.29
CA SER A 11 -8.19 19.26 -6.58
C SER A 11 -8.19 17.73 -6.48
N ILE A 12 -8.09 17.05 -7.61
CA ILE A 12 -7.91 15.60 -7.66
C ILE A 12 -6.44 15.28 -7.34
N ILE A 13 -6.21 14.41 -6.37
CA ILE A 13 -4.88 13.91 -5.98
C ILE A 13 -4.77 12.44 -6.38
N THR A 14 -3.76 12.11 -7.17
CA THR A 14 -3.46 10.73 -7.57
C THR A 14 -2.24 10.22 -6.82
N LEU A 15 -2.41 9.18 -6.01
CA LEU A 15 -1.30 8.51 -5.31
C LEU A 15 -0.98 7.17 -5.97
N THR A 16 0.25 7.00 -6.44
CA THR A 16 0.74 5.77 -7.07
C THR A 16 1.44 4.88 -6.04
N LEU A 17 1.08 3.60 -5.99
CA LEU A 17 1.70 2.63 -5.08
C LEU A 17 3.00 2.10 -5.68
N ASN A 18 4.10 2.18 -4.92
CA ASN A 18 5.39 1.62 -5.31
C ASN A 18 6.14 0.98 -4.12
N PRO A 19 6.30 -0.36 -4.05
CA PRO A 19 5.72 -1.36 -4.95
C PRO A 19 4.21 -1.54 -4.74
N ASN A 20 3.54 -2.34 -5.58
CA ASN A 20 2.11 -2.69 -5.42
C ASN A 20 1.88 -3.73 -4.30
N ASN A 21 2.29 -3.39 -3.08
CA ASN A 21 2.09 -4.18 -1.87
C ASN A 21 1.55 -3.28 -0.75
N PRO A 22 0.26 -3.32 -0.41
CA PRO A 22 -0.35 -2.42 0.57
C PRO A 22 0.25 -2.53 1.98
N ALA A 23 0.93 -3.64 2.30
CA ALA A 23 1.62 -3.82 3.57
C ALA A 23 3.02 -3.17 3.59
N ASN A 24 3.64 -2.98 2.43
CA ASN A 24 5.00 -2.47 2.24
C ASN A 24 5.06 -1.66 0.94
N THR A 25 4.63 -0.40 0.99
CA THR A 25 4.54 0.48 -0.20
C THR A 25 4.83 1.93 0.15
N THR A 26 5.32 2.66 -0.85
CA THR A 26 5.40 4.12 -0.82
C THR A 26 4.31 4.67 -1.73
N LEU A 27 3.54 5.63 -1.24
CA LEU A 27 2.53 6.35 -2.01
C LEU A 27 3.19 7.61 -2.59
N LEU A 28 3.28 7.67 -3.92
CA LEU A 28 3.92 8.74 -4.67
C LEU A 28 2.87 9.65 -5.31
N ASP A 29 3.09 10.96 -5.34
CA ASP A 29 2.27 11.90 -6.12
C ASP A 29 2.49 11.74 -7.64
N GLU A 30 1.88 12.61 -8.43
CA GLU A 30 2.02 12.64 -9.89
C GLU A 30 3.44 13.00 -10.36
N ASN A 31 4.22 13.67 -9.50
CA ASN A 31 5.60 14.05 -9.75
C ASN A 31 6.61 12.97 -9.30
N GLY A 32 6.13 11.88 -8.68
CA GLY A 32 6.97 10.83 -8.11
C GLY A 32 7.52 11.15 -6.71
N ASN A 33 7.05 12.21 -6.06
CA ASN A 33 7.43 12.54 -4.68
C ASN A 33 6.69 11.64 -3.70
N ARG A 34 7.38 11.22 -2.64
CA ARG A 34 6.76 10.45 -1.55
C ARG A 34 5.83 11.32 -0.72
N ILE A 35 4.56 10.92 -0.64
CA ILE A 35 3.55 11.52 0.24
C ILE A 35 3.33 10.68 1.49
N TYR A 36 3.31 9.35 1.36
CA TYR A 36 3.24 8.43 2.50
C TYR A 36 4.14 7.21 2.30
N SER A 37 4.55 6.60 3.41
CA SER A 37 5.20 5.29 3.42
C SER A 37 4.47 4.34 4.36
N ILE A 38 4.21 3.12 3.91
CA ILE A 38 3.59 2.05 4.67
C ILE A 38 4.60 0.92 4.78
N CYS A 39 4.93 0.52 5.99
CA CYS A 39 5.92 -0.52 6.26
C CYS A 39 5.39 -1.48 7.32
N THR A 40 5.49 -2.78 7.06
CA THR A 40 5.16 -3.86 7.99
C THR A 40 6.44 -4.52 8.46
N THR A 41 6.70 -4.46 9.76
CA THR A 41 7.82 -5.15 10.40
C THR A 41 7.38 -6.53 10.88
N PHE A 42 8.23 -7.52 10.63
CA PHE A 42 8.09 -8.89 11.12
C PHE A 42 9.31 -9.18 12.00
N ASP A 43 9.21 -8.87 13.29
CA ASP A 43 10.19 -9.33 14.26
C ASP A 43 9.76 -10.72 14.76
N GLU A 44 10.67 -11.69 14.85
CA GLU A 44 10.38 -13.05 15.31
C GLU A 44 9.81 -13.07 16.73
N LYS A 45 10.15 -12.08 17.55
CA LYS A 45 9.71 -11.98 18.95
C LYS A 45 8.51 -11.06 19.13
N GLU A 46 8.17 -10.25 18.13
CA GLU A 46 7.08 -9.28 18.22
C GLU A 46 5.92 -9.61 17.29
N VAL A 47 4.77 -9.03 17.62
CA VAL A 47 3.60 -9.12 16.77
C VAL A 47 3.85 -8.28 15.52
N PRO A 48 3.59 -8.80 14.30
CA PRO A 48 3.74 -8.03 13.08
C PRO A 48 3.02 -6.70 13.19
N THR A 49 3.73 -5.61 12.87
CA THR A 49 3.23 -4.25 13.05
C THR A 49 3.35 -3.50 11.74
N THR A 50 2.22 -2.96 11.27
CA THR A 50 2.24 -2.05 10.11
C THR A 50 2.17 -0.63 10.61
N THR A 51 3.07 0.21 10.09
CA THR A 51 3.18 1.63 10.43
C THR A 51 3.02 2.47 9.16
N VAL A 52 2.31 3.58 9.29
CA VAL A 52 2.13 4.59 8.25
C VAL A 52 2.91 5.83 8.65
N TYR A 53 3.75 6.32 7.76
CA TYR A 53 4.52 7.55 7.89
C TYR A 53 4.07 8.56 6.83
N ASP A 54 4.05 9.84 7.20
CA ASP A 54 3.80 10.95 6.28
C ASP A 54 5.05 11.29 5.43
N GLU A 55 4.97 12.39 4.68
CA GLU A 55 6.01 12.87 3.77
C GLU A 55 7.35 13.14 4.49
N ILE A 56 7.28 13.68 5.72
CA ILE A 56 8.43 14.01 6.56
C ILE A 56 8.95 12.81 7.37
N GLY A 57 8.32 11.64 7.24
CA GLY A 57 8.70 10.43 7.98
C GLY A 57 8.17 10.40 9.41
N LYS A 58 7.22 11.27 9.77
CA LYS A 58 6.54 11.23 11.05
C LYS A 58 5.46 10.16 11.02
N ARG A 59 5.38 9.36 12.09
CA ARG A 59 4.37 8.32 12.24
C ARG A 59 2.98 8.94 12.32
N VAL A 60 2.07 8.49 11.46
CA VAL A 60 0.65 8.90 11.41
C VAL A 60 -0.19 7.92 12.22
N ALA A 61 -0.01 6.63 11.96
CA ALA A 61 -0.70 5.55 12.66
C ALA A 61 0.12 4.27 12.63
N ASP A 62 -0.17 3.37 13.54
CA ASP A 62 0.35 2.01 13.51
C ASP A 62 -0.68 1.01 14.03
N TRP A 63 -0.69 -0.20 13.48
CA TRP A 63 -1.50 -1.29 13.99
C TRP A 63 -0.71 -2.57 14.14
N ARG A 64 -0.93 -3.22 15.28
CA ARG A 64 -0.46 -4.59 15.53
C ARG A 64 -1.45 -5.57 14.94
N TRP A 65 -0.92 -6.55 14.23
CA TRP A 65 -1.70 -7.65 13.69
C TRP A 65 -2.25 -8.50 14.84
N LYS A 66 -3.14 -9.45 14.53
CA LYS A 66 -3.87 -10.22 15.56
C LYS A 66 -2.87 -10.88 16.53
N GLU A 67 -2.85 -10.42 17.78
CA GLU A 67 -2.07 -11.06 18.84
C GLU A 67 -2.78 -12.36 19.25
N PRO A 68 -2.10 -13.47 19.55
CA PRO A 68 -2.76 -14.69 20.00
C PRO A 68 -3.68 -14.49 21.22
N ARG A 69 -3.41 -13.46 22.03
CA ARG A 69 -4.17 -13.11 23.24
C ARG A 69 -5.31 -12.11 22.97
N LEU A 70 -5.26 -11.37 21.87
CA LEU A 70 -6.24 -10.34 21.53
C LEU A 70 -6.92 -10.73 20.23
N ASP A 71 -8.24 -10.92 20.26
CA ASP A 71 -9.00 -11.30 19.08
C ASP A 71 -9.12 -10.19 18.01
N ALA A 72 -8.43 -9.07 18.19
CA ALA A 72 -8.50 -7.90 17.32
C ALA A 72 -7.12 -7.33 16.98
N GLN A 73 -7.02 -6.70 15.81
CA GLN A 73 -5.89 -5.84 15.46
C GLN A 73 -5.97 -4.55 16.29
N MET A 74 -4.85 -4.10 16.85
CA MET A 74 -4.80 -2.96 17.77
C MET A 74 -4.21 -1.74 17.06
N LEU A 75 -5.05 -0.77 16.73
CA LEU A 75 -4.75 0.46 16.00
C LEU A 75 -4.47 1.62 16.97
N ARG A 76 -3.51 2.46 16.62
CA ARG A 76 -3.23 3.75 17.26
C ARG A 76 -3.00 4.82 16.20
N PHE A 77 -3.59 5.99 16.41
CA PHE A 77 -3.26 7.22 15.69
C PHE A 77 -2.32 8.08 16.54
N GLU A 78 -1.28 8.63 15.94
CA GLU A 78 -0.36 9.57 16.60
C GLU A 78 -0.89 11.01 16.59
N ARG A 79 -1.63 11.37 15.54
CA ARG A 79 -2.16 12.71 15.37
C ARG A 79 -3.54 12.83 16.01
N THR A 80 -3.59 13.17 17.29
CA THR A 80 -4.77 13.83 17.85
C THR A 80 -4.41 15.30 18.07
N GLY A 81 -5.23 16.22 17.56
CA GLY A 81 -5.01 17.68 17.66
C GLY A 81 -4.98 18.25 19.08
N PHE A 82 -5.02 17.38 20.10
CA PHE A 82 -5.08 17.74 21.52
C PHE A 82 -3.84 17.31 22.31
N GLY A 83 -2.77 16.86 21.64
CA GLY A 83 -1.50 16.50 22.31
C GLY A 83 -1.58 15.28 23.24
N LYS A 84 -2.70 14.54 23.23
CA LYS A 84 -2.84 13.30 23.97
C LYS A 84 -2.55 12.13 23.04
N VAL A 85 -1.50 11.38 23.33
CA VAL A 85 -1.24 10.11 22.65
C VAL A 85 -2.45 9.22 22.86
N GLN A 86 -3.12 8.83 21.77
CA GLN A 86 -4.28 7.96 21.87
C GLN A 86 -3.81 6.56 22.27
N GLU A 87 -4.49 5.97 23.25
CA GLU A 87 -4.25 4.57 23.60
C GLU A 87 -4.64 3.66 22.43
N ARG A 88 -3.93 2.54 22.26
CA ARG A 88 -4.28 1.54 21.24
C ARG A 88 -5.71 1.06 21.48
N ALA A 89 -6.52 1.05 20.43
CA ALA A 89 -7.86 0.51 20.45
C ALA A 89 -8.01 -0.56 19.37
N PRO A 90 -8.96 -1.50 19.52
CA PRO A 90 -9.28 -2.43 18.45
C PRO A 90 -9.61 -1.67 17.16
N ALA A 91 -9.00 -2.04 16.03
CA ALA A 91 -9.27 -1.44 14.73
C ALA A 91 -10.76 -1.53 14.37
N SER A 92 -11.46 -2.56 14.84
CA SER A 92 -12.91 -2.74 14.69
C SER A 92 -13.75 -1.70 15.42
N ARG A 93 -13.20 -1.03 16.44
CA ARG A 93 -13.86 0.08 17.13
C ARG A 93 -13.92 1.31 16.24
N TRP A 94 -12.88 1.54 15.43
CA TRP A 94 -12.80 2.65 14.49
C TRP A 94 -13.43 2.29 13.13
N LEU A 95 -13.03 1.15 12.54
CA LEU A 95 -13.57 0.57 11.31
C LEU A 95 -14.70 -0.41 11.62
N ARG A 96 -15.94 0.09 11.60
CA ARG A 96 -17.13 -0.70 11.89
C ARG A 96 -17.62 -1.38 10.61
N LYS A 97 -17.59 -2.71 10.58
CA LYS A 97 -18.25 -3.47 9.52
C LYS A 97 -19.75 -3.25 9.62
N ASN A 98 -20.39 -2.89 8.51
CA ASN A 98 -21.85 -2.83 8.48
C ASN A 98 -22.41 -4.26 8.41
N ILE A 99 -23.20 -4.65 9.40
CA ILE A 99 -23.60 -6.05 9.60
C ILE A 99 -24.79 -6.44 8.70
N VAL A 100 -25.65 -5.49 8.27
CA VAL A 100 -26.85 -5.82 7.45
C VAL A 100 -27.27 -4.63 6.55
N PRO A 101 -27.75 -4.86 5.31
CA PRO A 101 -27.72 -6.11 4.53
C PRO A 101 -26.44 -6.26 3.67
N PHE A 102 -25.57 -5.24 3.63
CA PHE A 102 -24.41 -5.22 2.74
C PHE A 102 -23.11 -5.49 3.52
N LYS A 103 -22.73 -6.76 3.62
CA LYS A 103 -21.44 -7.25 4.21
C LYS A 103 -20.17 -6.67 3.56
N THR A 104 -20.34 -5.84 2.53
CA THR A 104 -19.28 -5.29 1.67
C THR A 104 -18.91 -3.86 2.06
N THR A 105 -19.50 -3.33 3.12
CA THR A 105 -19.33 -1.92 3.52
C THR A 105 -18.71 -1.79 4.90
N VAL A 106 -17.81 -0.82 5.03
CA VAL A 106 -17.13 -0.49 6.28
C VAL A 106 -17.28 1.01 6.53
N LEU A 107 -17.65 1.37 7.75
CA LEU A 107 -17.86 2.73 8.21
C LEU A 107 -16.72 3.15 9.14
N PHE A 108 -16.32 4.40 9.07
CA PHE A 108 -15.49 5.01 10.11
C PHE A 108 -15.90 6.47 10.31
N HIS A 109 -15.49 7.03 11.44
CA HIS A 109 -15.61 8.46 11.72
C HIS A 109 -14.22 9.08 11.69
N ASP A 110 -14.09 10.26 11.10
CA ASP A 110 -12.86 11.04 11.21
C ASP A 110 -12.74 11.71 12.59
N LEU A 111 -11.68 12.48 12.79
CA LEU A 111 -11.46 13.23 14.03
C LEU A 111 -12.50 14.33 14.29
N GLN A 112 -13.24 14.76 13.26
CA GLN A 112 -14.32 15.76 13.36
C GLN A 112 -15.69 15.10 13.61
N GLY A 113 -15.77 13.76 13.63
CA GLY A 113 -17.01 13.01 13.80
C GLY A 113 -17.84 12.88 12.51
N ARG A 114 -17.30 13.24 11.34
CA ARG A 114 -17.94 12.98 10.04
C ARG A 114 -17.85 11.49 9.74
N GLU A 115 -18.96 10.92 9.26
CA GLU A 115 -19.03 9.50 8.94
C GLU A 115 -18.73 9.26 7.46
N PHE A 116 -17.84 8.30 7.20
CA PHE A 116 -17.44 7.88 5.87
C PHE A 116 -17.66 6.38 5.67
N LYS A 117 -17.91 5.99 4.42
CA LYS A 117 -18.26 4.62 4.05
C LYS A 117 -17.39 4.11 2.91
N TRP A 118 -16.57 3.11 3.21
CA TRP A 118 -15.97 2.26 2.19
C TRP A 118 -17.02 1.29 1.64
N LYS A 119 -17.23 1.33 0.32
CA LYS A 119 -18.00 0.38 -0.48
C LYS A 119 -17.06 -0.62 -1.16
N ASN A 120 -17.62 -1.71 -1.66
CA ASN A 120 -16.92 -2.68 -2.50
C ASN A 120 -15.76 -3.42 -1.80
N ASN A 121 -15.86 -3.69 -0.49
CA ASN A 121 -14.85 -4.43 0.27
C ASN A 121 -14.92 -5.97 0.06
N ASN A 122 -15.31 -6.42 -1.12
CA ASN A 122 -15.32 -7.84 -1.48
C ASN A 122 -14.13 -8.18 -2.39
N PRO A 123 -13.68 -9.45 -2.39
CA PRO A 123 -12.74 -9.96 -3.38
C PRO A 123 -13.16 -9.61 -4.80
N GLY A 124 -12.20 -9.22 -5.64
CA GLY A 124 -12.45 -8.83 -7.04
C GLY A 124 -13.13 -7.48 -7.28
N LEU A 125 -13.61 -6.77 -6.23
CA LEU A 125 -14.13 -5.41 -6.34
C LEU A 125 -13.13 -4.37 -5.82
N TYR A 126 -13.24 -3.11 -6.25
CA TYR A 126 -12.31 -2.05 -5.88
C TYR A 126 -12.93 -1.05 -4.90
N LEU A 127 -12.17 -0.73 -3.85
CA LEU A 127 -12.60 0.07 -2.71
C LEU A 127 -13.06 1.49 -3.12
N GLN A 128 -14.29 1.79 -2.72
CA GLN A 128 -15.10 3.00 -2.89
C GLN A 128 -15.28 3.87 -1.64
N LEU A 129 -14.56 4.96 -1.37
CA LEU A 129 -14.90 5.82 -0.23
C LEU A 129 -15.95 6.86 -0.63
N VAL A 130 -17.04 6.94 0.13
CA VAL A 130 -18.07 7.99 0.01
C VAL A 130 -18.36 8.61 1.36
N SER A 131 -18.77 9.89 1.38
CA SER A 131 -19.40 10.48 2.56
C SER A 131 -20.79 9.89 2.75
N THR A 132 -21.24 9.75 3.99
CA THR A 132 -22.64 9.36 4.25
C THR A 132 -23.62 10.52 4.06
N SER A 133 -23.16 11.77 4.17
CA SER A 133 -23.95 12.96 3.85
C SER A 133 -24.03 13.24 2.35
N ASN A 134 -23.00 12.85 1.58
CA ASN A 134 -22.97 12.98 0.13
C ASN A 134 -22.50 11.68 -0.52
N THR A 135 -23.46 10.86 -0.97
CA THR A 135 -23.18 9.57 -1.60
C THR A 135 -22.96 9.64 -3.12
N GLY A 136 -23.19 10.82 -3.73
CA GLY A 136 -23.20 10.99 -5.18
C GLY A 136 -21.81 10.94 -5.82
N THR A 137 -20.81 11.45 -5.11
CA THR A 137 -19.43 11.53 -5.58
C THR A 137 -18.50 10.78 -4.63
N PRO A 138 -17.66 9.84 -5.13
CA PRO A 138 -16.67 9.19 -4.28
C PRO A 138 -15.56 10.16 -3.92
N ILE A 139 -15.17 10.13 -2.65
CA ILE A 139 -14.06 10.90 -2.12
C ILE A 139 -12.74 10.26 -2.50
N ALA A 140 -12.65 8.92 -2.37
CA ALA A 140 -11.47 8.16 -2.74
C ALA A 140 -11.83 6.88 -3.48
N ARG A 141 -10.97 6.45 -4.40
CA ARG A 141 -11.13 5.22 -5.18
C ARG A 141 -9.79 4.51 -5.35
N PHE A 142 -9.77 3.23 -5.04
CA PHE A 142 -8.66 2.36 -5.41
C PHE A 142 -8.78 1.92 -6.87
N VAL A 143 -7.69 2.06 -7.62
CA VAL A 143 -7.55 1.62 -9.01
C VAL A 143 -6.47 0.53 -9.03
N PRO A 144 -6.83 -0.72 -9.38
CA PRO A 144 -5.87 -1.83 -9.42
C PRO A 144 -4.81 -1.61 -10.51
N PRO A 145 -3.70 -2.35 -10.46
CA PRO A 145 -2.79 -2.37 -11.59
C PRO A 145 -3.51 -2.95 -12.81
N THR A 146 -3.37 -2.32 -13.97
CA THR A 146 -3.83 -2.91 -15.23
C THR A 146 -2.64 -3.52 -15.96
N ARG A 147 -2.77 -4.77 -16.37
CA ARG A 147 -1.82 -5.33 -17.34
C ARG A 147 -1.99 -4.50 -18.62
N ALA A 148 -0.89 -4.00 -19.18
CA ALA A 148 -0.93 -3.52 -20.54
C ALA A 148 -1.51 -4.68 -21.36
N ARG A 149 -2.69 -4.47 -21.94
CA ARG A 149 -3.16 -5.42 -22.95
C ARG A 149 -2.05 -5.42 -23.98
N ASP A 150 -1.43 -6.59 -24.21
CA ASP A 150 -0.66 -6.83 -25.42
C ASP A 150 -1.51 -6.22 -26.55
N GLY A 151 -0.90 -5.27 -27.29
CA GLY A 151 -1.62 -4.32 -28.14
C GLY A 151 -2.71 -4.98 -28.98
N PRO A 152 -3.72 -4.21 -29.45
CA PRO A 152 -4.90 -4.76 -30.10
C PRO A 152 -4.49 -5.86 -31.06
N ASN A 153 -4.87 -7.09 -30.75
CA ASN A 153 -4.70 -8.21 -31.63
C ASN A 153 -5.61 -7.91 -32.83
N LEU A 154 -5.05 -7.21 -33.82
CA LEU A 154 -5.73 -6.66 -35.00
C LEU A 154 -6.35 -7.75 -35.89
N SER A 155 -6.33 -9.01 -35.46
CA SER A 155 -6.84 -10.15 -36.23
C SER A 155 -8.32 -10.47 -36.01
N ASN A 156 -9.00 -9.96 -34.98
CA ASN A 156 -10.42 -10.27 -34.78
C ASN A 156 -11.22 -9.12 -34.14
N ASN A 157 -11.65 -8.15 -34.95
CA ASN A 157 -12.96 -7.50 -34.80
C ASN A 157 -13.27 -6.60 -36.00
N ARG A 158 -14.10 -7.11 -36.92
CA ARG A 158 -15.03 -6.26 -37.67
C ARG A 158 -16.14 -5.86 -36.71
N ASN A 159 -16.52 -4.59 -36.73
CA ASN A 159 -17.56 -3.93 -35.94
C ASN A 159 -17.11 -3.45 -34.56
N LEU A 160 -16.71 -2.18 -34.47
CA LEU A 160 -17.56 -1.09 -33.96
C LEU A 160 -16.74 0.20 -33.71
N PHE A 161 -17.25 1.27 -34.32
CA PHE A 161 -17.04 2.69 -34.04
C PHE A 161 -15.70 3.39 -34.33
N ASN A 162 -15.82 4.17 -35.39
CA ASN A 162 -15.09 5.33 -35.87
C ASN A 162 -15.14 6.50 -34.86
N ILE A 163 -14.01 6.92 -34.27
CA ILE A 163 -13.82 8.28 -33.71
C ILE A 163 -12.34 8.69 -33.87
N GLY A 164 -12.14 9.79 -34.61
CA GLY A 164 -11.27 10.90 -34.22
C GLY A 164 -9.75 10.69 -34.17
N THR A 165 -9.08 11.30 -35.14
CA THR A 165 -7.63 11.43 -35.34
C THR A 165 -6.87 12.20 -34.26
N GLU A 166 -5.65 11.71 -34.01
CA GLU A 166 -4.38 12.42 -33.73
C GLU A 166 -4.18 13.24 -32.44
N SER A 167 -3.22 12.80 -31.62
CA SER A 167 -1.87 13.42 -31.54
C SER A 167 -0.95 12.57 -30.64
N LYS A 168 0.27 12.30 -31.12
CA LYS A 168 1.33 11.57 -30.39
C LYS A 168 2.09 12.52 -29.46
N PRO A 169 2.56 12.04 -28.29
CA PRO A 169 3.80 12.57 -27.72
C PRO A 169 4.89 11.49 -27.60
N ASN A 170 6.12 12.01 -27.68
CA ASN A 170 7.42 11.36 -27.74
C ASN A 170 7.68 10.31 -26.66
N GLU A 171 8.32 9.21 -27.07
CA GLU A 171 8.95 8.23 -26.19
C GLU A 171 10.25 8.83 -25.60
N GLY A 172 10.15 9.30 -24.35
CA GLY A 172 11.29 9.65 -23.52
C GLY A 172 11.81 8.41 -22.77
N LEU A 173 13.09 8.10 -22.97
CA LEU A 173 13.87 7.09 -22.25
C LEU A 173 13.74 7.28 -20.73
N PHE A 174 13.20 6.30 -20.00
CA PHE A 174 13.28 6.26 -18.54
C PHE A 174 14.49 5.43 -18.09
N THR A 175 15.47 6.10 -17.49
CA THR A 175 16.60 5.49 -16.80
C THR A 175 16.14 5.01 -15.42
N VAL A 176 16.39 3.74 -15.10
CA VAL A 176 16.12 3.16 -13.77
C VAL A 176 17.22 3.62 -12.81
N TYR A 177 16.88 4.49 -11.85
CA TYR A 177 17.76 4.79 -10.72
C TYR A 177 17.59 3.72 -9.64
N SER A 178 18.66 2.95 -9.41
CA SER A 178 18.84 2.14 -8.22
C SER A 178 19.30 3.04 -7.08
N SER A 179 18.37 3.60 -6.31
CA SER A 179 18.70 4.34 -5.09
C SER A 179 18.84 3.35 -3.92
N SER A 180 20.08 3.03 -3.57
CA SER A 180 20.42 2.49 -2.25
C SER A 180 20.01 3.51 -1.17
N PRO A 181 19.55 3.06 0.01
CA PRO A 181 19.18 3.97 1.09
C PRO A 181 20.42 4.73 1.62
N PRO A 182 20.30 6.02 1.98
CA PRO A 182 21.37 6.72 2.68
C PRO A 182 21.51 6.13 4.08
N SER A 183 22.65 5.47 4.33
CA SER A 183 23.12 5.12 5.66
C SER A 183 23.79 6.36 6.27
N SER A 184 23.08 7.09 7.14
CA SER A 184 23.68 7.83 8.26
C SER A 184 22.60 8.60 9.01
N TYR A 185 22.12 8.02 10.11
CA TYR A 185 21.77 8.82 11.28
C TYR A 185 22.75 8.42 12.37
N ASP A 186 23.70 9.33 12.61
CA ASP A 186 24.51 9.39 13.83
C ASP A 186 23.60 9.88 14.96
N ASP A 187 23.05 8.96 15.74
CA ASP A 187 22.52 9.29 17.07
C ASP A 187 23.56 8.90 18.11
N GLY A 188 24.31 9.92 18.54
CA GLY A 188 25.23 9.84 19.67
C GLY A 188 24.48 9.61 20.98
N CYS A 189 24.48 8.38 21.46
CA CYS A 189 24.28 8.05 22.87
C CYS A 189 25.58 7.44 23.42
N THR A 190 26.49 8.32 23.84
CA THR A 190 27.66 7.93 24.63
C THR A 190 27.19 7.67 26.07
N THR A 191 26.98 6.41 26.43
CA THR A 191 27.01 5.99 27.83
C THR A 191 27.81 4.70 27.92
N GLY A 192 28.98 4.83 28.56
CA GLY A 192 30.00 3.81 28.61
C GLY A 192 29.56 2.54 29.32
N CYS A 193 29.84 1.41 28.69
CA CYS A 193 30.09 0.14 29.34
C CYS A 193 31.38 -0.42 28.74
N GLY A 194 32.46 -0.37 29.52
CA GLY A 194 33.71 -1.02 29.17
C GLY A 194 33.52 -2.53 29.18
N ILE A 195 33.64 -3.16 28.01
CA ILE A 195 33.79 -4.60 27.88
C ILE A 195 35.13 -4.84 27.19
N VAL A 196 35.99 -5.54 27.91
CA VAL A 196 37.32 -6.00 27.49
C VAL A 196 37.14 -7.04 26.38
N LEU A 197 37.68 -6.79 25.19
CA LEU A 197 37.79 -7.80 24.12
C LEU A 197 38.99 -8.74 24.43
N PRO A 198 38.80 -10.06 24.48
CA PRO A 198 39.91 -11.01 24.41
C PRO A 198 40.43 -11.11 22.97
N GLN A 199 41.73 -11.34 22.87
CA GLN A 199 42.51 -11.30 21.63
C GLN A 199 42.11 -12.37 20.61
N LEU A 200 42.11 -11.97 19.33
CA LEU A 200 41.96 -12.81 18.16
C LEU A 200 43.03 -13.91 18.10
N LEU A 201 42.58 -15.17 18.10
CA LEU A 201 43.36 -16.30 17.61
C LEU A 201 43.33 -16.30 16.07
N LYS A 202 44.53 -16.28 15.47
CA LYS A 202 44.76 -16.41 14.02
C LYS A 202 44.41 -17.85 13.60
N TYR A 203 43.26 -18.03 12.96
CA TYR A 203 42.90 -19.28 12.30
C TYR A 203 43.32 -19.20 10.84
N SER A 204 44.19 -20.12 10.39
CA SER A 204 44.62 -20.25 9.00
C SER A 204 43.91 -21.47 8.40
N PRO A 205 42.86 -21.31 7.59
CA PRO A 205 42.16 -22.44 6.99
C PRO A 205 42.92 -22.93 5.74
N SER A 206 43.22 -24.22 5.71
CA SER A 206 43.67 -24.96 4.54
C SER A 206 42.64 -24.79 3.41
N GLN A 207 43.08 -24.40 2.21
CA GLN A 207 42.22 -24.26 1.03
C GLN A 207 41.59 -25.62 0.66
N PRO A 208 40.25 -25.76 0.67
CA PRO A 208 39.60 -26.90 0.08
C PRO A 208 39.63 -26.81 -1.45
N ASP A 209 39.71 -27.97 -2.11
CA ASP A 209 39.77 -28.13 -3.55
C ASP A 209 38.68 -27.35 -4.29
N MET A 210 39.12 -26.60 -5.31
CA MET A 210 38.25 -25.78 -6.16
C MET A 210 37.27 -26.67 -6.94
N PRO A 211 35.96 -26.48 -6.81
CA PRO A 211 34.98 -27.16 -7.65
C PRO A 211 35.13 -26.72 -9.10
N THR A 212 35.02 -27.70 -10.00
CA THR A 212 35.06 -27.52 -11.46
C THR A 212 34.05 -26.45 -11.89
N PRO A 213 34.41 -25.53 -12.81
CA PRO A 213 33.53 -24.47 -13.25
C PRO A 213 32.24 -25.06 -13.84
N PRO A 214 31.05 -24.59 -13.41
CA PRO A 214 29.79 -25.06 -13.98
C PRO A 214 29.73 -24.73 -15.47
N THR A 215 29.32 -25.72 -16.26
CA THR A 215 29.01 -25.59 -17.68
C THR A 215 28.12 -24.37 -17.91
N PRO A 216 28.41 -23.48 -18.87
CA PRO A 216 27.60 -22.29 -19.10
C PRO A 216 26.17 -22.69 -19.44
N ASP A 217 25.28 -22.48 -18.48
CA ASP A 217 23.86 -22.75 -18.64
C ASP A 217 23.33 -21.96 -19.84
N ARG A 218 22.67 -22.70 -20.73
CA ARG A 218 21.97 -22.21 -21.91
C ARG A 218 21.13 -21.00 -21.51
N ILE A 219 21.49 -19.81 -21.98
CA ILE A 219 20.74 -18.56 -21.75
C ILE A 219 19.35 -18.74 -22.36
N VAL A 220 18.39 -19.17 -21.53
CA VAL A 220 16.98 -19.19 -21.88
C VAL A 220 16.55 -17.74 -21.95
N SER A 221 16.34 -17.23 -23.16
CA SER A 221 15.82 -15.88 -23.40
C SER A 221 14.47 -15.74 -22.71
N ALA A 222 14.48 -15.18 -21.50
CA ALA A 222 13.28 -14.96 -20.72
C ALA A 222 12.49 -13.85 -21.41
N LYS A 223 11.24 -14.16 -21.81
CA LYS A 223 10.31 -13.16 -22.33
C LYS A 223 10.22 -12.01 -21.32
N PRO A 224 10.40 -10.74 -21.74
CA PRO A 224 10.32 -9.61 -20.82
C PRO A 224 8.95 -9.61 -20.13
N PRO A 225 8.90 -9.32 -18.82
CA PRO A 225 7.65 -9.33 -18.07
C PRO A 225 6.67 -8.33 -18.70
N PRO A 226 5.38 -8.67 -18.78
CA PRO A 226 4.39 -7.78 -19.36
C PRO A 226 4.35 -6.45 -18.59
N PHE A 227 4.37 -5.33 -19.32
CA PHE A 227 4.22 -4.00 -18.75
C PHE A 227 2.92 -3.95 -17.94
N THR A 228 3.03 -3.54 -16.68
CA THR A 228 1.88 -3.42 -15.77
C THR A 228 1.81 -1.99 -15.29
N THR A 229 0.67 -1.33 -15.48
CA THR A 229 0.47 0.00 -14.89
C THR A 229 0.42 -0.15 -13.37
N PRO A 230 1.03 0.78 -12.61
CA PRO A 230 1.03 0.70 -11.17
C PRO A 230 -0.39 0.94 -10.62
N ALA A 231 -0.66 0.36 -9.44
CA ALA A 231 -1.89 0.60 -8.72
C ALA A 231 -1.95 2.05 -8.22
N LYS A 232 -3.15 2.62 -8.13
CA LYS A 232 -3.36 4.01 -7.72
C LYS A 232 -4.46 4.14 -6.68
N LEU A 233 -4.35 5.15 -5.83
CA LEU A 233 -5.41 5.64 -4.97
C LEU A 233 -5.72 7.07 -5.40
N VAL A 234 -6.92 7.29 -5.92
CA VAL A 234 -7.37 8.60 -6.44
C VAL A 234 -8.28 9.24 -5.41
N LEU A 235 -7.99 10.48 -5.02
CA LEU A 235 -8.76 11.27 -4.07
C LEU A 235 -9.32 12.51 -4.78
N ASN A 236 -10.63 12.70 -4.79
CA ASN A 236 -11.29 13.84 -5.47
C ASN A 236 -11.46 15.05 -4.55
N GLU A 237 -11.59 14.82 -3.25
CA GLU A 237 -11.82 15.83 -2.22
C GLU A 237 -11.16 15.36 -0.91
N GLY A 238 -11.04 16.27 0.07
CA GLY A 238 -10.77 15.88 1.45
C GLY A 238 -9.29 15.74 1.80
N ALA A 239 -8.46 16.73 1.45
CA ALA A 239 -7.09 16.82 1.96
C ALA A 239 -7.02 16.80 3.49
N ASP A 240 -8.10 17.23 4.17
CA ASP A 240 -8.24 17.26 5.62
C ASP A 240 -8.48 15.89 6.27
N ILE A 241 -8.81 14.84 5.50
CA ILE A 241 -8.99 13.46 6.01
C ILE A 241 -8.00 12.47 5.40
N MET A 242 -6.94 12.96 4.77
CA MET A 242 -6.02 12.12 4.01
C MET A 242 -5.39 11.02 4.87
N ASP A 243 -5.01 11.35 6.11
CA ASP A 243 -4.47 10.41 7.09
C ASP A 243 -5.44 9.23 7.35
N GLU A 244 -6.71 9.51 7.61
CA GLU A 244 -7.75 8.50 7.82
C GLU A 244 -8.03 7.68 6.57
N VAL A 245 -8.02 8.30 5.39
CA VAL A 245 -8.21 7.61 4.11
C VAL A 245 -7.09 6.61 3.88
N ILE A 246 -5.82 7.01 4.06
CA ILE A 246 -4.67 6.13 3.85
C ILE A 246 -4.69 4.97 4.85
N VAL A 247 -4.90 5.25 6.13
CA VAL A 247 -4.90 4.22 7.18
C VAL A 247 -6.05 3.23 7.00
N SER A 248 -7.26 3.72 6.73
CA SER A 248 -8.42 2.85 6.49
C SER A 248 -8.27 2.01 5.22
N TRP A 249 -7.77 2.60 4.13
CA TRP A 249 -7.50 1.87 2.88
C TRP A 249 -6.49 0.75 3.10
N ALA A 250 -5.35 1.03 3.76
CA ALA A 250 -4.30 0.05 3.99
C ALA A 250 -4.80 -1.13 4.83
N LEU A 251 -5.51 -0.85 5.94
CA LEU A 251 -6.13 -1.88 6.80
C LEU A 251 -7.07 -2.80 6.00
N LEU A 252 -7.92 -2.22 5.16
CA LEU A 252 -8.91 -2.98 4.38
C LEU A 252 -8.26 -3.80 3.27
N GLU A 253 -7.34 -3.21 2.50
CA GLU A 253 -6.70 -3.87 1.37
C GLU A 253 -5.75 -4.99 1.82
N ILE A 254 -5.02 -4.82 2.92
CA ILE A 254 -4.20 -5.90 3.52
C ILE A 254 -5.09 -7.05 3.98
N ALA A 255 -6.16 -6.76 4.73
CA ALA A 255 -7.09 -7.78 5.21
C ALA A 255 -7.77 -8.53 4.06
N LYS A 256 -8.11 -7.81 2.99
CA LYS A 256 -8.71 -8.37 1.77
C LYS A 256 -7.75 -9.31 1.05
N ARG A 257 -6.50 -8.89 0.79
CA ARG A 257 -5.51 -9.75 0.12
C ARG A 257 -5.17 -11.00 0.92
N LYS A 258 -5.06 -10.88 2.25
CA LYS A 258 -4.88 -12.04 3.14
C LYS A 258 -6.03 -13.03 3.01
N LYS A 259 -7.28 -12.53 2.98
CA LYS A 259 -8.46 -13.38 2.78
C LYS A 259 -8.44 -14.10 1.42
N GLU A 260 -8.08 -13.40 0.35
CA GLU A 260 -7.95 -14.00 -0.99
C GLU A 260 -6.90 -15.11 -1.02
N GLU A 261 -5.77 -14.92 -0.34
CA GLU A 261 -4.73 -15.94 -0.19
C GLU A 261 -5.22 -17.17 0.61
N ASP A 262 -5.90 -16.94 1.74
CA ASP A 262 -6.46 -18.02 2.56
C ASP A 262 -7.53 -18.82 1.80
N ASP A 263 -8.40 -18.14 1.04
CA ASP A 263 -9.42 -18.77 0.20
C ASP A 263 -8.77 -19.57 -0.95
N ALA A 264 -7.70 -19.06 -1.57
CA ALA A 264 -6.94 -19.78 -2.59
C ALA A 264 -6.26 -21.05 -2.04
N LYS A 265 -5.68 -20.99 -0.83
CA LYS A 265 -5.09 -22.15 -0.16
C LYS A 265 -6.12 -23.24 0.12
N ARG A 266 -7.32 -22.87 0.58
CA ARG A 266 -8.42 -23.81 0.84
C ARG A 266 -8.87 -24.55 -0.41
N ILE A 267 -9.00 -23.83 -1.53
CA ILE A 267 -9.37 -24.44 -2.82
C ILE A 267 -8.28 -25.41 -3.29
N GLY A 268 -7.00 -25.03 -3.15
CA GLY A 268 -5.88 -25.90 -3.52
C GLY A 268 -5.79 -27.19 -2.68
N SER A 269 -6.04 -27.12 -1.37
CA SER A 269 -5.98 -28.30 -0.49
C SER A 269 -7.19 -29.24 -0.63
N GLY A 270 -8.37 -28.72 -0.99
CA GLY A 270 -9.60 -29.52 -1.13
C GLY A 270 -9.68 -30.36 -2.41
N MET A 271 -8.72 -30.23 -3.33
CA MET A 271 -8.72 -30.90 -4.64
C MET A 271 -7.88 -32.19 -4.66
N ILE A 272 -7.38 -32.63 -3.50
CA ILE A 272 -6.69 -33.91 -3.30
C ILE A 272 -7.64 -34.83 -2.53
N CYS A 273 -8.69 -35.32 -3.17
CA CYS A 273 -9.61 -36.34 -2.66
C CYS A 273 -9.97 -37.31 -3.78
#